data_AF-A0A6G6GJB0-F1
#
_entry.id   AF-A0A6G6GJB0-F1
#
_cell.length_a   1.000
_cell.length_b   1.000
_cell.length_c   1.000
_cell.angle_alpha   90.00
_cell.angle_beta   90.00
_cell.angle_gamma   90.00
#
_symmetry.space_group_name_H-M   'P 1'
#
loop_
_entity.id
_entity.type
_entity.pdbx_description
1 polymer ?
#
loop_
_entity_poly.entity_id
_entity_poly.type
_entity_poly.pdbx_seq_one_letter_code
_entity_poly.pdbx_strand_id
1 'polypeptide(L)'
;MNLFQSTFYYIANKKENNQLEKPFLDFKRQLDVYEKQFSLTLKSYIKEWDNELLKLKTDYETSRKEADKVYEEVMAEVGTDDDFAPNYAMNVSGLDYLESNYAENHEIIENKYKEFLDLYSKSILVSLYALNESSLNQICKVSADLFSKKIKPSHFNSRDYLNSSIDYLELVLEIDTSILEKYISKLKDIQFIRNKIVHAGSIFSDNKIEDVVKRNEKLLHFDNDSQYLKIISSKFIKELFTLFKELYCEILWLIDEKQNSQILKNGIKYWLGLLDSNIFITQVKYERVSLNNRSINFKLSSRKKTIPKIDCRMSLKRAKEKKVEITDQTTSNEVNEFMELENKSNGYRLSDVVKIFDFDNEKFELNLLIY
;
A
#
# COMPACT_ATOMS: atom_id res chain seq x y z
N MET A 1 30.96 20.11 -15.36
CA MET A 1 30.57 18.67 -15.39
C MET A 1 29.44 18.46 -16.39
N ASN A 2 29.31 17.31 -17.09
CA ASN A 2 28.19 17.11 -18.05
C ASN A 2 27.39 15.80 -17.84
N LEU A 3 26.23 15.68 -18.50
CA LEU A 3 25.29 14.56 -18.33
C LEU A 3 25.89 13.21 -18.74
N PHE A 4 26.73 13.18 -19.78
CA PHE A 4 27.42 11.97 -20.22
C PHE A 4 28.39 11.46 -19.15
N GLN A 5 29.20 12.35 -18.58
CA GLN A 5 30.13 12.02 -17.48
C GLN A 5 29.37 11.50 -16.26
N SER A 6 28.29 12.18 -15.86
CA SER A 6 27.43 11.73 -14.75
C SER A 6 26.85 10.35 -15.01
N THR A 7 26.25 10.13 -16.18
CA THR A 7 25.65 8.84 -16.54
C THR A 7 26.68 7.72 -16.54
N PHE A 8 27.85 7.95 -17.15
CA PHE A 8 28.93 6.96 -17.18
C PHE A 8 29.44 6.62 -15.79
N TYR A 9 29.61 7.61 -14.91
CA TYR A 9 30.03 7.40 -13.53
C TYR A 9 29.09 6.44 -12.79
N TYR A 10 27.78 6.69 -12.84
CA TYR A 10 26.81 5.85 -12.11
C TYR A 10 26.60 4.47 -12.73
N ILE A 11 26.90 4.28 -14.02
CA ILE A 11 26.91 2.94 -14.64
C ILE A 11 28.16 2.17 -14.22
N ALA A 12 29.32 2.82 -14.21
CA ALA A 12 30.60 2.18 -13.90
C ALA A 12 30.80 1.90 -12.40
N ASN A 13 30.19 2.71 -11.54
CA ASN A 13 30.29 2.59 -10.09
C ASN A 13 29.02 2.00 -9.50
N LYS A 14 29.17 1.16 -8.46
CA LYS A 14 28.03 0.58 -7.73
C LYS A 14 27.94 1.20 -6.33
N LYS A 15 26.71 1.48 -5.91
CA LYS A 15 26.41 1.83 -4.51
C LYS A 15 26.89 0.70 -3.60
N GLU A 16 27.52 1.07 -2.49
CA GLU A 16 27.88 0.14 -1.44
C GLU A 16 26.63 -0.53 -0.85
N ASN A 17 26.58 -1.85 -0.90
CA ASN A 17 25.38 -2.61 -0.56
C ASN A 17 25.27 -2.80 0.96
N ASN A 18 24.14 -2.40 1.56
CA ASN A 18 23.80 -2.80 2.92
C ASN A 18 22.89 -4.04 2.87
N GLN A 19 23.25 -5.07 3.64
CA GLN A 19 22.56 -6.37 3.63
C GLN A 19 21.06 -6.26 3.97
N LEU A 20 20.64 -5.23 4.72
CA LEU A 20 19.25 -5.00 5.04
C LEU A 20 18.43 -4.44 3.88
N GLU A 21 19.05 -3.79 2.89
CA GLU A 21 18.29 -3.20 1.78
C GLU A 21 17.47 -4.26 1.04
N LYS A 22 18.07 -5.46 0.87
CA LYS A 22 17.47 -6.54 0.11
C LYS A 22 16.13 -7.03 0.68
N PRO A 23 16.01 -7.45 1.96
CA PRO A 23 14.72 -7.82 2.54
C PRO A 23 13.60 -6.78 2.37
N PHE A 24 13.91 -5.49 2.55
CA PHE A 24 12.94 -4.41 2.39
C PHE A 24 12.52 -4.22 0.92
N LEU A 25 13.47 -4.29 -0.01
CA LEU A 25 13.17 -4.21 -1.45
C LEU A 25 12.40 -5.43 -1.95
N ASP A 26 12.74 -6.62 -1.46
CA ASP A 26 12.03 -7.87 -1.78
C ASP A 26 10.58 -7.81 -1.29
N PHE A 27 10.36 -7.35 -0.05
CA PHE A 27 9.01 -7.11 0.49
C PHE A 27 8.24 -6.07 -0.33
N LYS A 28 8.84 -4.91 -0.62
CA LYS A 28 8.21 -3.86 -1.43
C LYS A 28 7.76 -4.41 -2.78
N ARG A 29 8.64 -5.12 -3.49
CA ARG A 29 8.33 -5.73 -4.79
C ARG A 29 7.18 -6.73 -4.69
N GLN A 30 7.18 -7.59 -3.68
CA GLN A 30 6.10 -8.57 -3.49
C GLN A 30 4.77 -7.88 -3.16
N LEU A 31 4.80 -6.86 -2.32
CA LEU A 31 3.64 -6.05 -1.97
C LEU A 31 3.06 -5.33 -3.20
N ASP A 32 3.90 -4.72 -4.03
CA ASP A 32 3.51 -4.07 -5.28
C ASP A 32 2.86 -5.07 -6.26
N VAL A 33 3.36 -6.30 -6.33
CA VAL A 33 2.75 -7.38 -7.14
C VAL A 33 1.35 -7.71 -6.64
N TYR A 34 1.18 -7.92 -5.33
CA TYR A 34 -0.14 -8.18 -4.74
C TYR A 34 -1.10 -7.00 -4.95
N GLU A 35 -0.64 -5.76 -4.79
CA GLU A 35 -1.46 -4.56 -4.96
C GLU A 35 -1.91 -4.39 -6.42
N LYS A 36 -1.00 -4.64 -7.37
CA LYS A 36 -1.30 -4.63 -8.80
C LYS A 36 -2.29 -5.73 -9.17
N GLN A 37 -2.08 -6.96 -8.69
CA GLN A 37 -3.00 -8.08 -8.90
C GLN A 37 -4.39 -7.74 -8.35
N PHE A 38 -4.47 -7.28 -7.09
CA PHE A 38 -5.71 -6.89 -6.45
C PHE A 38 -6.46 -5.83 -7.27
N SER A 39 -5.76 -4.78 -7.70
CA SER A 39 -6.33 -3.68 -8.48
C SER A 39 -6.83 -4.12 -9.86
N LEU A 40 -6.06 -4.97 -10.57
CA LEU A 40 -6.44 -5.48 -11.88
C LEU A 40 -7.64 -6.41 -11.81
N THR A 41 -7.64 -7.34 -10.86
CA THR A 41 -8.75 -8.27 -10.66
C THR A 41 -10.04 -7.51 -10.32
N LEU A 42 -9.99 -6.57 -9.37
CA LEU A 42 -11.17 -5.76 -9.03
C LEU A 42 -11.67 -4.93 -10.21
N LYS A 43 -10.76 -4.34 -10.98
CA LYS A 43 -11.16 -3.57 -12.18
C LYS A 43 -11.86 -4.44 -13.21
N SER A 44 -11.34 -5.65 -13.45
CA SER A 44 -11.98 -6.62 -14.35
C SER A 44 -13.36 -7.02 -13.81
N TYR A 45 -13.43 -7.27 -12.51
CA TYR A 45 -14.63 -7.74 -11.83
C TYR A 45 -15.77 -6.73 -11.84
N ILE A 46 -15.47 -5.46 -11.51
CA ILE A 46 -16.44 -4.36 -11.55
C ILE A 46 -16.96 -4.17 -12.98
N LYS A 47 -16.06 -4.23 -13.98
CA LYS A 47 -16.47 -4.12 -15.39
C LYS A 47 -17.43 -5.25 -15.79
N GLU A 48 -17.19 -6.47 -15.32
CA GLU A 48 -18.06 -7.61 -15.58
C GLU A 48 -19.43 -7.44 -14.92
N TRP A 49 -19.45 -6.96 -13.67
CA TRP A 49 -20.68 -6.63 -12.94
C TRP A 49 -21.53 -5.62 -13.69
N ASP A 50 -20.93 -4.49 -14.06
CA ASP A 50 -21.61 -3.41 -14.78
C ASP A 50 -22.20 -3.91 -16.11
N ASN A 51 -21.47 -4.78 -16.81
CA ASN A 51 -21.92 -5.36 -18.07
C ASN A 51 -23.08 -6.35 -17.87
N GLU A 52 -23.04 -7.22 -16.86
CA GLU A 52 -24.14 -8.16 -16.57
C GLU A 52 -25.42 -7.42 -16.19
N LEU A 53 -25.32 -6.38 -15.34
CA LEU A 53 -26.47 -5.54 -14.98
C LEU A 53 -27.03 -4.77 -16.18
N LEU A 54 -26.16 -4.19 -17.01
CA LEU A 54 -26.58 -3.46 -18.21
C LEU A 54 -27.28 -4.38 -19.21
N LYS A 55 -26.76 -5.61 -19.38
CA LYS A 55 -27.38 -6.62 -20.23
C LYS A 55 -28.75 -7.02 -19.68
N LEU A 56 -28.86 -7.36 -18.39
CA LEU A 56 -30.13 -7.70 -17.76
C LEU A 56 -31.17 -6.58 -17.96
N LYS A 57 -30.76 -5.32 -17.77
CA LYS A 57 -31.63 -4.16 -17.98
C LYS A 57 -32.07 -4.02 -19.43
N THR A 58 -31.16 -4.21 -20.39
CA THR A 58 -31.47 -4.10 -21.82
C THR A 58 -32.43 -5.21 -22.27
N ASP A 59 -32.18 -6.44 -21.80
CA ASP A 59 -33.03 -7.60 -22.07
C ASP A 59 -34.44 -7.37 -21.49
N TYR A 60 -34.52 -6.89 -20.24
CA TYR A 60 -35.78 -6.52 -19.60
C TYR A 60 -36.54 -5.41 -20.34
N GLU A 61 -35.87 -4.31 -20.70
CA GLU A 61 -36.50 -3.20 -21.43
C GLU A 61 -37.02 -3.63 -22.81
N THR A 62 -36.35 -4.60 -23.44
CA THR A 62 -36.78 -5.17 -24.72
C THR A 62 -38.02 -6.04 -24.53
N SER A 63 -37.98 -6.99 -23.61
CA SER A 63 -39.13 -7.87 -23.31
C SER A 63 -40.33 -7.11 -22.77
N ARG A 64 -40.12 -6.07 -21.96
CA ARG A 64 -41.19 -5.20 -21.45
C ARG A 64 -41.93 -4.49 -22.58
N LYS A 65 -41.22 -3.94 -23.57
CA LYS A 65 -41.85 -3.31 -24.74
C LYS A 65 -42.69 -4.27 -25.56
N GLU A 66 -42.28 -5.54 -25.64
CA GLU A 66 -43.06 -6.58 -26.34
C GLU A 66 -44.30 -6.96 -25.52
N ALA A 67 -44.16 -7.15 -24.21
CA ALA A 67 -45.26 -7.45 -23.31
C ALA A 67 -46.28 -6.30 -23.22
N ASP A 68 -45.83 -5.04 -23.19
CA ASP A 68 -46.69 -3.86 -23.20
C ASP A 68 -47.58 -3.83 -24.46
N LYS A 69 -47.04 -4.22 -25.63
CA LYS A 69 -47.85 -4.32 -26.86
C LYS A 69 -48.94 -5.38 -26.74
N VAL A 70 -48.60 -6.56 -26.23
CA VAL A 70 -49.58 -7.65 -26.02
C VAL A 70 -50.64 -7.21 -25.02
N TYR A 71 -50.25 -6.51 -23.95
CA TYR A 71 -51.17 -5.97 -22.96
C TYR A 71 -52.15 -4.97 -23.61
N GLU A 72 -51.65 -4.02 -24.41
CA GLU A 72 -52.48 -3.04 -25.13
C GLU A 72 -53.43 -3.72 -26.12
N GLU A 73 -52.98 -4.73 -26.86
CA GLU A 73 -53.80 -5.52 -27.78
C GLU A 73 -54.95 -6.23 -27.05
N VAL A 74 -54.66 -6.92 -25.94
CA VAL A 74 -55.68 -7.63 -25.14
C VAL A 74 -56.68 -6.65 -24.52
N MET A 75 -56.21 -5.51 -24.01
CA MET A 75 -57.09 -4.47 -23.44
C MET A 75 -58.01 -3.85 -24.50
N ALA A 76 -57.53 -3.69 -25.73
CA ALA A 76 -58.34 -3.19 -26.84
C ALA A 76 -59.42 -4.19 -27.29
N GLU A 77 -59.18 -5.50 -27.15
CA GLU A 77 -60.12 -6.56 -27.50
C GLU A 77 -61.21 -6.81 -26.44
N VAL A 78 -60.83 -6.86 -25.16
CA VAL A 78 -61.76 -7.17 -24.06
C VAL A 78 -62.62 -5.94 -23.67
N GLY A 79 -62.11 -4.73 -23.89
CA GLY A 79 -62.77 -3.49 -23.52
C GLY A 79 -62.62 -3.14 -22.04
N THR A 80 -62.78 -1.86 -21.71
CA THR A 80 -62.52 -1.32 -20.36
C THR A 80 -63.68 -1.52 -19.37
N ASP A 81 -64.80 -2.08 -19.83
CA ASP A 81 -66.03 -2.21 -19.04
C ASP A 81 -66.08 -3.48 -18.18
N ASP A 82 -65.11 -4.39 -18.33
CA ASP A 82 -64.94 -5.58 -17.48
C ASP A 82 -63.84 -5.32 -16.43
N ASP A 83 -64.22 -5.35 -15.15
CA ASP A 83 -63.33 -5.15 -13.99
C ASP A 83 -62.17 -6.17 -13.95
N PHE A 84 -62.27 -7.31 -14.64
CA PHE A 84 -61.22 -8.32 -14.72
C PHE A 84 -60.26 -8.15 -15.91
N ALA A 85 -60.57 -7.28 -16.88
CA ALA A 85 -59.77 -7.10 -18.09
C ALA A 85 -58.30 -6.73 -17.83
N PRO A 86 -57.95 -5.82 -16.88
CA PRO A 86 -56.55 -5.50 -16.61
C PRO A 86 -55.75 -6.67 -16.05
N ASN A 87 -56.34 -7.47 -15.14
CA ASN A 87 -55.67 -8.62 -14.56
C ASN A 87 -55.47 -9.74 -15.59
N TYR A 88 -56.46 -9.95 -16.46
CA TYR A 88 -56.33 -10.89 -17.57
C TYR A 88 -55.25 -10.45 -18.56
N ALA A 89 -55.25 -9.18 -18.98
CA ALA A 89 -54.23 -8.62 -19.86
C ALA A 89 -52.82 -8.71 -19.25
N MET A 90 -52.67 -8.44 -17.94
CA MET A 90 -51.39 -8.55 -17.22
C MET A 90 -50.88 -9.99 -17.19
N ASN A 91 -51.77 -10.95 -17.01
CA ASN A 91 -51.44 -12.38 -17.01
C ASN A 91 -51.03 -12.86 -18.41
N VAL A 92 -51.78 -12.47 -19.44
CA VAL A 92 -51.54 -12.85 -20.84
C VAL A 92 -50.25 -12.22 -21.37
N SER A 93 -50.00 -10.95 -21.05
CA SER A 93 -48.77 -10.27 -21.45
C SER A 93 -47.53 -10.75 -20.68
N GLY A 94 -47.74 -11.35 -19.50
CA GLY A 94 -46.67 -11.82 -18.62
C GLY A 94 -45.91 -10.69 -17.92
N LEU A 95 -46.46 -9.47 -17.89
CA LEU A 95 -45.79 -8.29 -17.30
C LEU A 95 -45.43 -8.50 -15.82
N ASP A 96 -46.33 -9.06 -15.01
CA ASP A 96 -46.08 -9.35 -13.58
C ASP A 96 -44.88 -10.28 -13.38
N TYR A 97 -44.77 -11.29 -14.25
CA TYR A 97 -43.68 -12.25 -14.23
C TYR A 97 -42.36 -11.59 -14.65
N LEU A 98 -42.39 -10.70 -15.64
CA LEU A 98 -41.20 -9.97 -16.10
C LEU A 98 -40.61 -9.05 -15.04
N GLU A 99 -41.44 -8.29 -14.31
CA GLU A 99 -40.96 -7.41 -13.24
C GLU A 99 -40.35 -8.20 -12.08
N SER A 100 -41.04 -9.27 -11.65
CA SER A 100 -40.57 -10.15 -10.58
C SER A 100 -39.24 -10.83 -10.95
N ASN A 101 -39.16 -11.39 -12.17
CA ASN A 101 -37.96 -12.06 -12.67
C ASN A 101 -36.79 -11.07 -12.85
N TYR A 102 -37.05 -9.83 -13.26
CA TYR A 102 -36.01 -8.80 -13.33
C TYR A 102 -35.43 -8.48 -11.95
N ALA A 103 -36.30 -8.25 -10.96
CA ALA A 103 -35.87 -7.96 -9.59
C ALA A 103 -35.07 -9.13 -8.98
N GLU A 104 -35.54 -10.36 -9.16
CA GLU A 104 -34.86 -11.57 -8.69
C GLU A 104 -33.48 -11.72 -9.34
N ASN A 105 -33.39 -11.63 -10.68
CA ASN A 105 -32.10 -11.74 -11.37
C ASN A 105 -31.14 -10.60 -10.99
N HIS A 106 -31.66 -9.39 -10.78
CA HIS A 106 -30.86 -8.26 -10.34
C HIS A 106 -30.24 -8.55 -8.97
N GLU A 107 -31.03 -9.06 -8.01
CA GLU A 107 -30.54 -9.44 -6.69
C GLU A 107 -29.52 -10.59 -6.77
N ILE A 108 -29.78 -11.62 -7.59
CA ILE A 108 -28.85 -12.74 -7.81
C ILE A 108 -27.50 -12.23 -8.33
N ILE A 109 -27.51 -11.34 -9.32
CA ILE A 109 -26.29 -10.71 -9.85
C ILE A 109 -25.60 -9.94 -8.72
N GLU A 110 -26.27 -9.02 -8.04
CA GLU A 110 -25.63 -8.26 -6.97
C GLU A 110 -25.00 -9.14 -5.88
N ASN A 111 -25.69 -10.19 -5.45
CA ASN A 111 -25.21 -11.10 -4.42
C ASN A 111 -23.97 -11.88 -4.89
N LYS A 112 -23.99 -12.43 -6.11
CA LYS A 112 -22.82 -13.04 -6.75
C LYS A 112 -21.60 -12.10 -6.70
N TYR A 113 -21.79 -10.81 -7.02
CA TYR A 113 -20.71 -9.83 -7.02
C TYR A 113 -20.22 -9.41 -5.63
N LYS A 114 -21.12 -9.29 -4.66
CA LYS A 114 -20.75 -9.03 -3.26
C LYS A 114 -20.01 -10.22 -2.63
N GLU A 115 -20.43 -11.45 -2.91
CA GLU A 115 -19.80 -12.66 -2.39
C GLU A 115 -18.38 -12.87 -2.90
N PHE A 116 -18.15 -12.65 -4.20
CA PHE A 116 -16.79 -12.70 -4.73
C PHE A 116 -15.88 -11.66 -4.07
N LEU A 117 -16.37 -10.42 -3.89
CA LEU A 117 -15.57 -9.37 -3.25
C LEU A 117 -15.13 -9.81 -1.84
N ASP A 118 -16.05 -10.38 -1.06
CA ASP A 118 -15.76 -10.91 0.27
C ASP A 118 -14.70 -12.02 0.21
N LEU A 119 -14.94 -13.06 -0.59
CA LEU A 119 -14.04 -14.21 -0.74
C LEU A 119 -12.65 -13.80 -1.22
N TYR A 120 -12.59 -12.96 -2.26
CA TYR A 120 -11.34 -12.49 -2.83
C TYR A 120 -10.58 -11.62 -1.84
N SER A 121 -11.26 -10.70 -1.15
CA SER A 121 -10.64 -9.85 -0.13
C SER A 121 -10.06 -10.67 1.02
N LYS A 122 -10.77 -11.70 1.49
CA LYS A 122 -10.28 -12.62 2.53
C LYS A 122 -9.03 -13.38 2.09
N SER A 123 -9.03 -13.89 0.85
CA SER A 123 -7.86 -14.58 0.27
C SER A 123 -6.63 -13.67 0.20
N ILE A 124 -6.82 -12.43 -0.25
CA ILE A 124 -5.75 -11.43 -0.31
C ILE A 124 -5.27 -11.06 1.09
N LEU A 125 -6.18 -10.86 2.06
CA LEU A 125 -5.83 -10.59 3.46
C LEU A 125 -4.92 -11.67 4.04
N VAL A 126 -5.27 -12.95 3.86
CA VAL A 126 -4.47 -14.09 4.33
C VAL A 126 -3.08 -14.07 3.70
N SER A 127 -3.01 -13.87 2.38
CA SER A 127 -1.76 -13.83 1.62
C SER A 127 -0.86 -12.66 2.05
N LEU A 128 -1.44 -11.48 2.23
CA LEU A 128 -0.77 -10.28 2.70
C LEU A 128 -0.23 -10.44 4.12
N TYR A 129 -1.03 -11.03 5.01
CA TYR A 129 -0.57 -11.26 6.38
C TYR A 129 0.57 -12.28 6.45
N ALA A 130 0.50 -13.35 5.66
CA ALA A 130 1.59 -14.32 5.55
C ALA A 130 2.88 -13.68 5.00
N LEU A 131 2.76 -12.80 3.99
CA LEU A 131 3.88 -12.00 3.49
C LEU A 131 4.50 -11.19 4.63
N ASN A 132 3.68 -10.45 5.39
CA ASN A 132 4.15 -9.65 6.52
C ASN A 132 4.91 -10.49 7.57
N GLU A 133 4.37 -11.64 7.98
CA GLU A 133 5.05 -12.51 8.96
C GLU A 133 6.41 -12.99 8.45
N SER A 134 6.46 -13.43 7.19
CA SER A 134 7.71 -13.94 6.60
C SER A 134 8.77 -12.84 6.45
N SER A 135 8.37 -11.64 6.01
CA SER A 135 9.27 -10.52 5.78
C SER A 135 9.76 -9.88 7.07
N LEU A 136 8.91 -9.70 8.10
CA LEU A 136 9.35 -9.25 9.42
C LEU A 136 10.38 -10.19 10.03
N ASN A 137 10.14 -11.49 9.97
CA ASN A 137 11.08 -12.49 10.46
C ASN A 137 12.41 -12.45 9.69
N GLN A 138 12.36 -12.29 8.36
CA GLN A 138 13.57 -12.16 7.55
C GLN A 138 14.36 -10.90 7.90
N ILE A 139 13.69 -9.76 8.08
CA ILE A 139 14.34 -8.51 8.52
C ILE A 139 15.02 -8.75 9.87
N CYS A 140 14.31 -9.30 10.85
CA CYS A 140 14.87 -9.58 12.17
C CYS A 140 16.09 -10.51 12.11
N LYS A 141 16.08 -11.52 11.22
CA LYS A 141 17.22 -12.44 11.01
C LYS A 141 18.43 -11.70 10.44
N VAL A 142 18.24 -10.92 9.38
CA VAL A 142 19.32 -10.15 8.76
C VAL A 142 19.87 -9.11 9.75
N SER A 143 19.00 -8.44 10.51
CA SER A 143 19.42 -7.54 11.58
C SER A 143 20.23 -8.27 12.66
N ALA A 144 19.81 -9.47 13.08
CA ALA A 144 20.54 -10.28 14.05
C ALA A 144 21.99 -10.54 13.61
N ASP A 145 22.18 -10.87 12.34
CA ASP A 145 23.49 -11.15 11.78
C ASP A 145 24.32 -9.87 11.65
N LEU A 146 23.72 -8.79 11.15
CA LEU A 146 24.37 -7.50 10.95
C LEU A 146 24.83 -6.85 12.27
N PHE A 147 24.06 -6.98 13.34
CA PHE A 147 24.43 -6.52 14.68
C PHE A 147 25.16 -7.59 15.50
N SER A 148 25.52 -8.73 14.91
CA SER A 148 26.22 -9.84 15.58
C SER A 148 25.55 -10.29 16.89
N LYS A 149 24.22 -10.30 16.92
CA LYS A 149 23.43 -10.66 18.09
C LYS A 149 23.41 -12.19 18.27
N LYS A 150 23.69 -12.63 19.50
CA LYS A 150 23.66 -14.06 19.89
C LYS A 150 22.24 -14.62 19.92
N ILE A 151 21.30 -13.82 20.41
CA ILE A 151 19.88 -14.18 20.41
C ILE A 151 19.37 -14.01 18.99
N LYS A 152 18.76 -15.05 18.42
CA LYS A 152 18.15 -15.05 17.09
C LYS A 152 16.63 -14.94 17.22
N PRO A 153 15.92 -14.48 16.18
CA PRO A 153 14.46 -14.40 16.20
C PRO A 153 13.80 -15.76 16.48
N SER A 154 14.42 -16.86 16.03
CA SER A 154 13.95 -18.22 16.31
C SER A 154 13.96 -18.62 17.79
N HIS A 155 14.63 -17.87 18.67
CA HIS A 155 14.59 -18.13 20.11
C HIS A 155 13.35 -17.54 20.79
N PHE A 156 12.64 -16.62 20.13
CA PHE A 156 11.34 -16.12 20.56
C PHE A 156 10.29 -17.16 20.12
N ASN A 157 10.17 -18.24 20.88
CA ASN A 157 9.21 -19.33 20.64
C ASN A 157 7.77 -18.85 20.87
N SER A 158 7.20 -18.13 19.92
CA SER A 158 5.79 -17.76 19.96
C SER A 158 5.07 -18.12 18.66
N ARG A 159 3.78 -18.43 18.79
CA ARG A 159 2.86 -18.56 17.64
C ARG A 159 2.49 -17.19 17.05
N ASP A 160 2.89 -16.11 17.70
CA ASP A 160 2.57 -14.73 17.36
C ASP A 160 3.79 -14.04 16.76
N TYR A 161 4.01 -14.30 15.47
CA TYR A 161 5.16 -13.80 14.73
C TYR A 161 5.25 -12.27 14.70
N LEU A 162 4.10 -11.58 14.75
CA LEU A 162 4.06 -10.12 14.79
C LEU A 162 4.68 -9.62 16.10
N ASN A 163 4.12 -10.02 17.25
CA ASN A 163 4.62 -9.55 18.55
C ASN A 163 6.06 -10.00 18.77
N SER A 164 6.42 -11.24 18.43
CA SER A 164 7.81 -11.70 18.57
C SER A 164 8.82 -10.95 17.70
N SER A 165 8.43 -10.51 16.50
CA SER A 165 9.31 -9.70 15.68
C SER A 165 9.49 -8.31 16.28
N ILE A 166 8.43 -7.70 16.80
CA ILE A 166 8.51 -6.38 17.45
C ILE A 166 9.32 -6.47 18.75
N ASP A 167 9.04 -7.46 19.60
CA ASP A 167 9.78 -7.72 20.84
C ASP A 167 11.27 -7.93 20.54
N TYR A 168 11.60 -8.58 19.42
CA TYR A 168 12.98 -8.74 19.00
C TYR A 168 13.64 -7.40 18.64
N LEU A 169 12.96 -6.54 17.87
CA LEU A 169 13.45 -5.20 17.54
C LEU A 169 13.68 -4.37 18.82
N GLU A 170 12.75 -4.44 19.76
CA GLU A 170 12.83 -3.68 21.02
C GLU A 170 13.88 -4.24 21.98
N LEU A 171 13.77 -5.51 22.36
CA LEU A 171 14.56 -6.10 23.45
C LEU A 171 15.96 -6.52 23.03
N VAL A 172 16.16 -6.94 21.76
CA VAL A 172 17.45 -7.45 21.29
C VAL A 172 18.22 -6.40 20.50
N LEU A 173 17.53 -5.65 19.63
CA LEU A 173 18.16 -4.57 18.87
C LEU A 173 18.14 -3.23 19.61
N GLU A 174 17.40 -3.11 20.72
CA GLU A 174 17.28 -1.88 21.52
C GLU A 174 16.85 -0.71 20.62
N ILE A 175 15.80 -0.95 19.83
CA ILE A 175 15.14 0.04 18.98
C ILE A 175 13.88 0.51 19.74
N ASP A 176 13.66 1.82 19.81
CA ASP A 176 12.41 2.36 20.34
C ASP A 176 11.25 2.07 19.37
N THR A 177 10.36 1.17 19.79
CA THR A 177 9.20 0.70 19.03
C THR A 177 7.94 1.48 19.34
N SER A 178 7.97 2.50 20.21
CA SER A 178 6.79 3.28 20.61
C SER A 178 6.04 3.88 19.41
N ILE A 179 6.80 4.32 18.39
CA ILE A 179 6.27 4.88 17.14
C ILE A 179 5.50 3.82 16.32
N LEU A 180 5.79 2.54 16.53
CA LEU A 180 5.18 1.42 15.83
C LEU A 180 3.83 0.99 16.42
N GLU A 181 3.51 1.36 17.66
CA GLU A 181 2.33 0.86 18.40
C GLU A 181 1.00 1.15 17.69
N LYS A 182 0.89 2.31 17.04
CA LYS A 182 -0.30 2.67 16.24
C LYS A 182 -0.52 1.75 15.03
N TYR A 183 0.55 1.13 14.51
CA TYR A 183 0.46 0.17 13.42
C TYR A 183 0.19 -1.23 13.97
N ILE A 184 0.88 -1.61 15.05
CA ILE A 184 0.76 -2.90 15.72
C ILE A 184 -0.67 -3.12 16.23
N SER A 185 -1.27 -2.12 16.87
CA SER A 185 -2.66 -2.17 17.33
C SER A 185 -3.65 -2.49 16.20
N LYS A 186 -3.52 -1.84 15.04
CA LYS A 186 -4.33 -2.17 13.84
C LYS A 186 -4.06 -3.57 13.32
N LEU A 187 -2.79 -3.99 13.30
CA LEU A 187 -2.42 -5.33 12.84
C LEU A 187 -2.92 -6.45 13.75
N LYS A 188 -3.08 -6.20 15.05
CA LYS A 188 -3.70 -7.15 15.99
C LYS A 188 -5.18 -7.40 15.65
N ASP A 189 -5.92 -6.36 15.25
CA ASP A 189 -7.30 -6.52 14.76
C ASP A 189 -7.34 -7.35 13.46
N ILE A 190 -6.42 -7.06 12.53
CA ILE A 190 -6.32 -7.80 11.26
C ILE A 190 -5.89 -9.25 11.51
N GLN A 191 -4.97 -9.49 12.43
CA GLN A 191 -4.55 -10.84 12.84
C GLN A 191 -5.72 -11.64 13.41
N PHE A 192 -6.52 -11.00 14.27
CA PHE A 192 -7.73 -11.61 14.84
C PHE A 192 -8.71 -12.04 13.74
N ILE A 193 -8.97 -11.15 12.78
CA ILE A 193 -9.80 -11.48 11.61
C ILE A 193 -9.19 -12.61 10.80
N ARG A 194 -7.90 -12.52 10.45
CA ARG A 194 -7.16 -13.50 9.65
C ARG A 194 -7.26 -14.90 10.26
N ASN A 195 -7.02 -15.01 11.56
CA ASN A 195 -7.03 -16.28 12.26
C ASN A 195 -8.40 -16.96 12.17
N LYS A 196 -9.47 -16.18 12.27
CA LYS A 196 -10.84 -16.70 12.17
C LYS A 196 -11.24 -17.04 10.73
N ILE A 197 -10.77 -16.28 9.74
CA ILE A 197 -10.91 -16.66 8.32
C ILE A 197 -10.28 -18.03 8.08
N VAL A 198 -9.02 -18.23 8.51
CA VAL A 198 -8.26 -19.46 8.24
C VAL A 198 -8.79 -20.67 9.02
N HIS A 199 -9.16 -20.49 10.29
CA HIS A 199 -9.47 -21.62 11.18
C HIS A 199 -10.96 -21.89 11.40
N ALA A 200 -11.82 -20.90 11.12
CA ALA A 200 -13.25 -20.99 11.40
C ALA A 200 -14.11 -20.52 10.21
N GLY A 201 -13.54 -20.39 9.02
CA GLY A 201 -14.27 -19.97 7.82
C GLY A 201 -14.89 -18.58 7.95
N SER A 202 -14.37 -17.70 8.80
CA SER A 202 -14.92 -16.37 9.13
C SER A 202 -16.13 -16.37 10.08
N ILE A 203 -16.37 -17.47 10.81
CA ILE A 203 -17.35 -17.52 11.89
C ILE A 203 -16.70 -17.03 13.19
N PHE A 204 -17.34 -16.07 13.87
CA PHE A 204 -16.85 -15.48 15.12
C PHE A 204 -17.86 -15.70 16.23
N SER A 205 -17.45 -16.36 17.29
CA SER A 205 -18.23 -16.55 18.52
C SER A 205 -17.81 -15.59 19.63
N ASP A 206 -16.99 -14.58 19.31
CA ASP A 206 -16.34 -13.69 20.28
C ASP A 206 -16.80 -12.26 20.03
N ASN A 207 -17.39 -11.64 21.06
CA ASN A 207 -17.94 -10.28 21.03
C ASN A 207 -16.91 -9.22 20.62
N LYS A 208 -15.61 -9.52 20.74
CA LYS A 208 -14.53 -8.62 20.25
C LYS A 208 -14.69 -8.27 18.77
N ILE A 209 -15.33 -9.13 17.95
CA ILE A 209 -15.54 -8.83 16.53
C ILE A 209 -16.43 -7.60 16.31
N GLU A 210 -17.41 -7.36 17.17
CA GLU A 210 -18.32 -6.22 17.06
C GLU A 210 -17.56 -4.90 17.19
N ASP A 211 -16.62 -4.83 18.13
CA ASP A 211 -15.75 -3.67 18.31
C ASP A 211 -14.85 -3.43 17.10
N VAL A 212 -14.31 -4.49 16.50
CA VAL A 212 -13.49 -4.41 15.28
C VAL A 212 -14.32 -3.91 14.10
N VAL A 213 -15.54 -4.43 13.94
CA VAL A 213 -16.47 -4.04 12.88
C VAL A 213 -16.89 -2.58 13.05
N LYS A 214 -17.20 -2.14 14.28
CA LYS A 214 -17.53 -0.75 14.58
C LYS A 214 -16.42 0.23 14.24
N ARG A 215 -15.15 -0.15 14.49
CA ARG A 215 -13.98 0.67 14.08
C ARG A 215 -13.77 0.72 12.56
N ASN A 216 -14.30 -0.27 11.83
CA ASN A 216 -14.17 -0.42 10.38
C ASN A 216 -15.55 -0.37 9.71
N GLU A 217 -16.42 0.50 10.23
CA GLU A 217 -17.78 0.68 9.72
C GLU A 217 -17.72 0.96 8.20
N LYS A 218 -18.65 0.38 7.44
CA LYS A 218 -18.72 0.45 5.96
C LYS A 218 -17.64 -0.35 5.23
N LEU A 219 -16.65 -0.91 5.92
CA LEU A 219 -15.65 -1.80 5.33
C LEU A 219 -15.95 -3.26 5.62
N LEU A 220 -16.44 -3.52 6.83
CA LEU A 220 -16.81 -4.84 7.33
C LEU A 220 -18.30 -4.85 7.67
N HIS A 221 -18.91 -6.02 7.55
CA HIS A 221 -20.25 -6.31 8.03
C HIS A 221 -20.22 -7.62 8.81
N PHE A 222 -20.83 -7.62 10.00
CA PHE A 222 -20.98 -8.82 10.80
C PHE A 222 -22.46 -9.14 10.91
N ASP A 223 -22.81 -10.33 10.47
CA ASP A 223 -24.16 -10.87 10.57
C ASP A 223 -24.30 -11.57 11.93
N ASN A 224 -25.14 -11.01 12.80
CA ASN A 224 -25.35 -11.54 14.14
C ASN A 224 -26.10 -12.87 14.15
N ASP A 225 -26.90 -13.17 13.13
CA ASP A 225 -27.69 -14.40 13.09
C ASP A 225 -26.80 -15.57 12.67
N SER A 226 -25.99 -15.36 11.63
CA SER A 226 -25.04 -16.39 11.14
C SER A 226 -23.66 -16.34 11.83
N GLN A 227 -23.41 -15.33 12.66
CA GLN A 227 -22.11 -15.08 13.30
C GLN A 227 -20.97 -14.97 12.28
N TYR A 228 -21.25 -14.48 11.07
CA TYR A 228 -20.34 -14.48 9.94
C TYR A 228 -19.86 -13.06 9.61
N LEU A 229 -18.55 -12.91 9.40
CA LEU A 229 -17.95 -11.64 8.98
C LEU A 229 -17.84 -11.57 7.45
N LYS A 230 -18.33 -10.49 6.85
CA LYS A 230 -18.13 -10.13 5.43
C LYS A 230 -17.22 -8.90 5.29
N ILE A 231 -16.31 -8.94 4.33
CA ILE A 231 -15.59 -7.76 3.83
C ILE A 231 -16.42 -7.17 2.69
N ILE A 232 -17.09 -6.05 2.96
CA ILE A 232 -18.05 -5.43 2.03
C ILE A 232 -17.43 -4.33 1.17
N SER A 233 -16.17 -3.97 1.40
CA SER A 233 -15.47 -2.94 0.64
C SER A 233 -14.03 -3.30 0.32
N SER A 234 -13.66 -3.15 -0.96
CA SER A 234 -12.26 -3.26 -1.40
C SER A 234 -11.32 -2.27 -0.71
N LYS A 235 -11.86 -1.18 -0.13
CA LYS A 235 -11.08 -0.20 0.61
C LYS A 235 -10.40 -0.81 1.83
N PHE A 236 -10.97 -1.84 2.45
CA PHE A 236 -10.36 -2.54 3.58
C PHE A 236 -8.96 -3.09 3.23
N ILE A 237 -8.85 -3.75 2.08
CA ILE A 237 -7.59 -4.32 1.60
C ILE A 237 -6.63 -3.22 1.12
N LYS A 238 -7.14 -2.15 0.50
CA LYS A 238 -6.32 -0.98 0.13
C LYS A 238 -5.67 -0.34 1.35
N GLU A 239 -6.43 -0.20 2.44
CA GLU A 239 -5.90 0.33 3.71
C GLU A 239 -4.84 -0.61 4.32
N LEU A 240 -4.97 -1.92 4.15
CA LEU A 240 -3.95 -2.89 4.56
C LEU A 240 -2.64 -2.74 3.77
N PHE A 241 -2.71 -2.51 2.45
CA PHE A 241 -1.52 -2.20 1.65
C PHE A 241 -0.81 -0.94 2.17
N THR A 242 -1.54 0.15 2.41
CA THR A 242 -0.98 1.38 2.98
C THR A 242 -0.39 1.15 4.36
N LEU A 243 -1.08 0.41 5.23
CA LEU A 243 -0.60 0.07 6.57
C LEU A 243 0.76 -0.63 6.54
N PHE A 244 0.94 -1.58 5.63
CA PHE A 244 2.19 -2.31 5.46
C PHE A 244 3.31 -1.45 4.88
N LYS A 245 3.03 -0.60 3.89
CA LYS A 245 4.01 0.35 3.35
C LYS A 245 4.52 1.29 4.43
N GLU A 246 3.61 1.82 5.24
CA GLU A 246 3.94 2.71 6.35
C GLU A 246 4.74 2.02 7.45
N LEU A 247 4.30 0.84 7.89
CA LEU A 247 5.01 0.08 8.91
C LEU A 247 6.45 -0.21 8.48
N TYR A 248 6.67 -0.74 7.28
CA TYR A 248 8.01 -1.15 6.83
C TYR A 248 8.92 0.06 6.56
N CYS A 249 8.36 1.17 6.09
CA CYS A 249 9.09 2.43 6.00
C CYS A 249 9.61 2.85 7.38
N GLU A 250 8.76 2.82 8.41
CA GLU A 250 9.14 3.22 9.77
C GLU A 250 10.16 2.26 10.39
N ILE A 251 9.99 0.94 10.21
CA ILE A 251 10.97 -0.05 10.67
C ILE A 251 12.33 0.19 9.99
N LEU A 252 12.37 0.46 8.68
CA LEU A 252 13.61 0.75 7.97
C LEU A 252 14.32 1.99 8.54
N TRP A 253 13.57 3.07 8.80
CA TRP A 253 14.13 4.27 9.42
C TRP A 253 14.75 3.98 10.79
N LEU A 254 14.04 3.25 11.64
CA LEU A 254 14.51 2.91 12.99
C LEU A 254 15.76 2.02 12.96
N ILE A 255 15.79 1.03 12.07
CA ILE A 255 16.97 0.16 11.94
C ILE A 255 18.16 0.93 11.36
N ASP A 256 17.95 1.78 10.35
CA ASP A 256 19.02 2.58 9.78
C ASP A 256 19.58 3.59 10.80
N GLU A 257 18.73 4.20 11.63
CA GLU A 257 19.17 5.02 12.75
C GLU A 257 20.04 4.23 13.74
N LYS A 258 19.65 3.01 14.11
CA LYS A 258 20.48 2.12 14.94
C LYS A 258 21.83 1.79 14.30
N GLN A 259 21.93 1.86 12.97
CA GLN A 259 23.17 1.67 12.20
C GLN A 259 23.96 2.96 11.98
N ASN A 260 23.63 4.04 12.70
CA ASN A 260 24.20 5.36 12.47
C ASN A 260 24.02 5.80 11.00
N SER A 261 22.84 5.55 10.43
CA SER A 261 22.44 5.99 9.10
C SER A 261 23.22 5.36 7.95
N GLN A 262 23.67 4.10 8.08
CA GLN A 262 24.60 3.50 7.12
C GLN A 262 23.99 3.37 5.70
N ILE A 263 22.72 2.99 5.57
CA ILE A 263 22.04 2.86 4.27
C ILE A 263 22.00 4.21 3.57
N LEU A 264 21.59 5.25 4.31
CA LEU A 264 21.51 6.60 3.77
C LEU A 264 22.90 7.16 3.44
N LYS A 265 23.89 6.96 4.32
CA LYS A 265 25.28 7.35 4.06
C LYS A 265 25.82 6.70 2.80
N ASN A 266 25.58 5.41 2.59
CA ASN A 266 26.01 4.71 1.37
C ASN A 266 25.36 5.32 0.12
N GLY A 267 24.06 5.65 0.19
CA GLY A 267 23.34 6.31 -0.91
C GLY A 267 23.87 7.72 -1.20
N ILE A 268 24.01 8.56 -0.18
CA ILE A 268 24.53 9.94 -0.32
C ILE A 268 25.97 9.93 -0.83
N LYS A 269 26.83 9.04 -0.32
CA LYS A 269 28.21 8.90 -0.83
C LYS A 269 28.25 8.50 -2.30
N TYR A 270 27.40 7.55 -2.69
CA TYR A 270 27.31 7.12 -4.09
C TYR A 270 26.86 8.27 -4.99
N TRP A 271 25.84 9.03 -4.58
CA TRP A 271 25.37 10.22 -5.27
C TRP A 271 26.44 11.32 -5.37
N LEU A 272 27.11 11.67 -4.27
CA LEU A 272 28.16 12.69 -4.30
C LEU A 272 29.48 12.19 -4.88
N GLY A 273 29.60 10.90 -5.20
CA GLY A 273 30.85 10.30 -5.65
C GLY A 273 31.38 10.86 -6.98
N LEU A 274 30.51 11.48 -7.78
CA LEU A 274 30.88 12.21 -8.99
C LEU A 274 31.65 13.50 -8.68
N LEU A 275 31.38 14.15 -7.55
CA LEU A 275 32.14 15.31 -7.06
C LEU A 275 33.52 14.89 -6.55
N ASP A 276 33.55 13.84 -5.73
CA ASP A 276 34.78 13.22 -5.24
C ASP A 276 34.50 11.78 -4.77
N SER A 277 35.33 10.85 -5.21
CA SER A 277 35.36 9.46 -4.72
C SER A 277 35.57 9.34 -3.19
N ASN A 278 36.12 10.37 -2.54
CA ASN A 278 36.42 10.41 -1.10
C ASN A 278 35.49 11.35 -0.32
N ILE A 279 34.19 11.30 -0.60
CA ILE A 279 33.18 12.00 0.22
C ILE A 279 32.96 11.25 1.54
N PHE A 280 33.05 12.00 2.64
CA PHE A 280 32.78 11.52 3.99
C PHE A 280 31.54 12.21 4.54
N ILE A 281 30.53 11.41 4.89
CA ILE A 281 29.34 11.87 5.61
C ILE A 281 29.60 11.71 7.11
N THR A 282 29.93 12.83 7.75
CA THR A 282 30.43 12.86 9.13
C THR A 282 29.30 12.80 10.17
N GLN A 283 28.14 13.33 9.81
CA GLN A 283 26.97 13.36 10.67
C GLN A 283 25.72 13.19 9.82
N VAL A 284 24.76 12.43 10.34
CA VAL A 284 23.38 12.37 9.85
C VAL A 284 22.48 12.44 11.07
N LYS A 285 21.46 13.30 11.03
CA LYS A 285 20.42 13.40 12.04
C LYS A 285 19.07 13.39 11.37
N TYR A 286 18.16 12.60 11.91
CA TYR A 286 16.79 12.50 11.47
C TYR A 286 15.89 13.30 12.40
N GLU A 287 14.90 13.97 11.81
CA GLU A 287 13.84 14.60 12.56
C GLU A 287 12.52 14.31 11.88
N ARG A 288 11.59 13.69 12.62
CA ARG A 288 10.22 13.53 12.17
C ARG A 288 9.48 14.84 12.44
N VAL A 289 9.34 15.67 11.40
CA VAL A 289 8.60 16.93 11.48
C VAL A 289 7.10 16.66 11.56
N SER A 290 6.61 15.66 10.84
CA SER A 290 5.22 15.18 10.93
C SER A 290 5.10 13.73 10.45
N LEU A 291 3.88 13.18 10.42
CA LEU A 291 3.61 11.86 9.84
C LEU A 291 4.10 11.74 8.39
N ASN A 292 3.99 12.84 7.62
CA ASN A 292 4.24 12.87 6.18
C ASN A 292 5.46 13.71 5.80
N ASN A 293 6.23 14.20 6.78
CA ASN A 293 7.39 15.04 6.55
C ASN A 293 8.55 14.62 7.44
N ARG A 294 9.70 14.35 6.83
CA ARG A 294 10.96 14.04 7.50
C ARG A 294 12.04 15.03 7.08
N SER A 295 12.80 15.50 8.04
CA SER A 295 14.01 16.27 7.80
C SER A 295 15.24 15.40 8.09
N ILE A 296 16.22 15.50 7.20
CA ILE A 296 17.51 14.83 7.29
C ILE A 296 18.56 15.93 7.24
N ASN A 297 19.24 16.14 8.36
CA ASN A 297 20.38 17.05 8.41
C ASN A 297 21.65 16.23 8.33
N PHE A 298 22.53 16.51 7.38
CA PHE A 298 23.80 15.80 7.25
C PHE A 298 24.95 16.73 6.92
N LYS A 299 26.16 16.32 7.33
CA LYS A 299 27.41 17.06 7.08
C LYS A 299 28.30 16.26 6.17
N LEU A 300 28.76 16.86 5.09
CA LEU A 300 29.71 16.25 4.17
C LEU A 300 31.07 16.94 4.26
N SER A 301 32.12 16.17 3.98
CA SER A 301 33.48 16.63 3.83
C SER A 301 34.18 15.83 2.75
N SER A 302 35.19 16.40 2.12
CA SER A 302 35.97 15.79 1.05
C SER A 302 37.46 15.93 1.33
N ARG A 303 38.28 15.05 0.75
CA ARG A 303 39.74 15.23 0.73
C ARG A 303 40.18 16.28 -0.29
N LYS A 304 39.33 16.57 -1.28
CA LYS A 304 39.57 17.56 -2.32
C LYS A 304 39.41 18.96 -1.71
N LYS A 305 40.49 19.75 -1.71
CA LYS A 305 40.51 21.10 -1.11
C LYS A 305 39.48 22.07 -1.69
N THR A 306 39.02 21.82 -2.92
CA THR A 306 38.03 22.63 -3.63
C THR A 306 36.60 22.39 -3.16
N ILE A 307 36.36 21.29 -2.44
CA ILE A 307 35.07 20.95 -1.84
C ILE A 307 35.16 21.26 -0.34
N PRO A 308 34.52 22.35 0.13
CA PRO A 308 34.54 22.69 1.54
C PRO A 308 33.77 21.66 2.37
N LYS A 309 33.80 21.83 3.69
CA LYS A 309 32.80 21.17 4.54
C LYS A 309 31.47 21.85 4.28
N ILE A 310 30.44 21.05 4.05
CA ILE A 310 29.13 21.55 3.65
C ILE A 310 28.08 20.97 4.60
N ASP A 311 27.18 21.84 5.04
CA ASP A 311 26.01 21.47 5.79
C ASP A 311 24.83 21.28 4.82
N CYS A 312 24.05 20.23 5.03
CA CYS A 312 22.92 19.90 4.18
C CYS A 312 21.68 19.65 5.02
N ARG A 313 20.54 20.13 4.51
CA ARG A 313 19.22 19.83 5.03
C ARG A 313 18.34 19.33 3.89
N MET A 314 17.94 18.08 3.97
CA MET A 314 16.99 17.46 3.06
C MET A 314 15.63 17.34 3.75
N SER A 315 14.56 17.78 3.09
CA SER A 315 13.18 17.56 3.51
C SER A 315 12.54 16.57 2.55
N LEU A 316 11.93 15.52 3.10
CA LEU A 316 11.15 14.53 2.37
C LEU A 316 9.69 14.65 2.79
N LYS A 317 8.84 15.11 1.88
CA LYS A 317 7.41 15.32 2.13
C LYS A 317 6.59 14.49 1.16
N ARG A 318 5.61 13.74 1.64
CA ARG A 318 4.65 13.06 0.75
C ARG A 318 3.87 14.10 -0.07
N ALA A 319 3.77 13.87 -1.37
CA ALA A 319 3.14 14.76 -2.34
C ALA A 319 2.26 13.96 -3.31
N LYS A 320 1.54 14.65 -4.21
CA LYS A 320 0.78 13.97 -5.28
C LYS A 320 1.67 13.63 -6.48
N GLU A 321 2.68 14.45 -6.71
CA GLU A 321 3.61 14.37 -7.81
C GLU A 321 5.03 14.45 -7.26
N LYS A 322 5.96 13.82 -7.97
CA LYS A 322 7.38 13.88 -7.65
C LYS A 322 7.90 15.27 -7.97
N LYS A 323 8.49 15.94 -6.98
CA LYS A 323 9.15 17.23 -7.17
C LYS A 323 10.50 17.17 -6.47
N VAL A 324 11.55 17.58 -7.15
CA VAL A 324 12.88 17.72 -6.56
C VAL A 324 13.32 19.16 -6.73
N GLU A 325 13.70 19.80 -5.63
CA GLU A 325 14.22 21.16 -5.60
C GLU A 325 15.55 21.15 -4.86
N ILE A 326 16.62 21.58 -5.53
CA ILE A 326 17.96 21.67 -4.95
C ILE A 326 18.37 23.13 -4.93
N THR A 327 18.63 23.65 -3.73
CA THR A 327 19.12 25.01 -3.48
C THR A 327 20.55 24.93 -2.96
N ASP A 328 21.49 25.46 -3.74
CA ASP A 328 22.89 25.59 -3.36
C ASP A 328 23.17 27.03 -2.90
N GLN A 329 23.65 27.20 -1.67
CA GLN A 329 24.10 28.47 -1.09
C GLN A 329 25.62 28.49 -0.87
N THR A 330 26.34 27.48 -1.37
CA THR A 330 27.78 27.40 -1.24
C THR A 330 28.48 28.27 -2.27
N THR A 331 29.70 28.70 -1.94
CA THR A 331 30.56 29.47 -2.85
C THR A 331 31.41 28.59 -3.77
N SER A 332 31.21 27.27 -3.77
CA SER A 332 32.03 26.34 -4.55
C SER A 332 31.46 26.16 -5.95
N ASN A 333 32.19 26.61 -6.97
CA ASN A 333 31.81 26.43 -8.37
C ASN A 333 31.59 24.96 -8.75
N GLU A 334 32.40 24.05 -8.20
CA GLU A 334 32.30 22.62 -8.50
C GLU A 334 31.02 21.99 -7.96
N VAL A 335 30.58 22.43 -6.77
CA VAL A 335 29.33 21.99 -6.15
C VAL A 335 28.15 22.57 -6.93
N ASN A 336 28.18 23.87 -7.21
CA ASN A 336 27.15 24.55 -8.00
C ASN A 336 26.95 23.88 -9.38
N GLU A 337 28.04 23.58 -10.11
CA GLU A 337 27.96 22.87 -11.40
C GLU A 337 27.29 21.50 -11.29
N PHE A 338 27.57 20.74 -10.22
CA PHE A 338 26.97 19.44 -9.99
C PHE A 338 25.49 19.55 -9.62
N MET A 339 25.12 20.52 -8.78
CA MET A 339 23.72 20.72 -8.38
C MET A 339 22.87 21.22 -9.56
N GLU A 340 23.41 22.08 -10.42
CA GLU A 340 22.76 22.46 -11.68
C GLU A 340 22.54 21.26 -12.59
N LEU A 341 23.51 20.34 -12.66
CA LEU A 341 23.38 19.11 -13.44
C LEU A 341 22.28 18.20 -12.87
N GLU A 342 22.23 18.05 -11.54
CA GLU A 342 21.18 17.29 -10.87
C GLU A 342 19.79 17.91 -11.11
N ASN A 343 19.67 19.24 -11.00
CA ASN A 343 18.42 19.97 -11.32
C ASN A 343 17.98 19.76 -12.78
N LYS A 344 18.91 19.78 -13.75
CA LYS A 344 18.61 19.46 -15.17
C LYS A 344 18.12 18.03 -15.38
N SER A 345 18.47 17.11 -14.48
CA SER A 345 18.02 15.72 -14.47
C SER A 345 16.81 15.47 -13.56
N ASN A 346 16.14 16.53 -13.09
CA ASN A 346 15.05 16.47 -12.10
C ASN A 346 15.42 15.70 -10.83
N GLY A 347 16.69 15.77 -10.40
CA GLY A 347 17.22 15.11 -9.22
C GLY A 347 17.01 13.60 -9.21
N TYR A 348 17.08 12.95 -10.38
CA TYR A 348 16.84 11.51 -10.53
C TYR A 348 17.74 10.70 -9.59
N ARG A 349 19.04 11.02 -9.52
CA ARG A 349 20.02 10.28 -8.72
C ARG A 349 19.86 10.54 -7.24
N LEU A 350 19.60 11.78 -6.85
CA LEU A 350 19.25 12.14 -5.48
C LEU A 350 17.99 11.40 -5.00
N SER A 351 16.99 11.26 -5.88
CA SER A 351 15.77 10.50 -5.56
C SER A 351 16.06 9.02 -5.30
N ASP A 352 16.98 8.40 -6.05
CA ASP A 352 17.37 7.01 -5.87
C ASP A 352 17.98 6.74 -4.48
N VAL A 353 18.62 7.75 -3.87
CA VAL A 353 19.18 7.65 -2.51
C VAL A 353 18.11 7.36 -1.47
N VAL A 354 16.96 8.03 -1.57
CA VAL A 354 15.88 7.97 -0.58
C VAL A 354 14.76 7.02 -0.98
N LYS A 355 14.77 6.50 -2.22
CA LYS A 355 13.73 5.63 -2.77
C LYS A 355 13.44 4.38 -1.94
N ILE A 356 14.45 3.84 -1.26
CA ILE A 356 14.25 2.68 -0.37
C ILE A 356 13.44 3.04 0.88
N PHE A 357 13.52 4.30 1.32
CA PHE A 357 12.75 4.83 2.45
C PHE A 357 11.36 5.34 2.03
N ASP A 358 10.99 5.22 0.74
CA ASP A 358 9.67 5.55 0.23
C ASP A 358 8.97 4.31 -0.35
N PHE A 359 8.02 3.78 0.39
CA PHE A 359 7.23 2.61 -0.01
C PHE A 359 5.99 2.97 -0.83
N ASP A 360 5.65 4.25 -1.00
CA ASP A 360 4.44 4.73 -1.69
C ASP A 360 4.66 5.15 -3.16
N ASN A 361 5.72 4.64 -3.78
CA ASN A 361 5.99 4.79 -5.21
C ASN A 361 6.20 6.25 -5.67
N GLU A 362 7.25 6.89 -5.15
CA GLU A 362 7.93 8.06 -5.73
C GLU A 362 7.13 9.38 -5.72
N LYS A 363 6.00 9.44 -5.02
CA LYS A 363 5.21 10.66 -4.88
C LYS A 363 5.67 11.48 -3.68
N PHE A 364 6.89 11.99 -3.76
CA PHE A 364 7.44 12.88 -2.74
C PHE A 364 7.98 14.17 -3.34
N GLU A 365 7.89 15.21 -2.53
CA GLU A 365 8.62 16.44 -2.67
C GLU A 365 9.92 16.31 -1.87
N LEU A 366 11.06 16.38 -2.58
CA LEU A 366 12.39 16.40 -2.01
C LEU A 366 12.97 17.80 -2.17
N ASN A 367 13.18 18.47 -1.05
CA ASN A 367 13.83 19.77 -1.02
C ASN A 367 15.21 19.61 -0.36
N LEU A 368 16.28 19.86 -1.09
CA LEU A 368 17.65 19.82 -0.58
C LEU A 368 18.22 21.24 -0.53
N LEU A 369 18.54 21.68 0.69
CA LEU A 369 19.29 22.90 0.94
C LEU A 369 20.73 22.56 1.30
N ILE A 370 21.67 23.25 0.68
CA ILE A 370 23.12 23.05 0.81
C ILE A 370 23.75 24.40 1.18
N TYR A 371 24.47 24.49 2.29
CA TYR A 371 24.97 25.75 2.84
C TYR A 371 26.30 25.62 3.60
#